data_AF-A0A382T0L8-F1
#
_entry.id   AF-A0A382T0L8-F1
#
_cell.length_a   1.000
_cell.length_b   1.000
_cell.length_c   1.000
_cell.angle_alpha   90.00
_cell.angle_beta   90.00
_cell.angle_gamma   90.00
#
_symmetry.space_group_name_H-M   'P 1'
#
loop_
_entity.id
_entity.type
_entity.pdbx_description
1 polymer ?
#
loop_
_entity_poly.entity_id
_entity_poly.type
_entity_poly.pdbx_seq_one_letter_code
_entity_poly.pdbx_strand_id
1 'polypeptide(L)' 'MAETTVKQLAETVGTPVDRLLQQMNEADLPHKAESDSVTETEKEKLLSHLKRSHGETE' A
#
# COMPACT_ATOMS: atom_id res chain seq x y z
N MET A 1 9.12 -3.02 14.53
CA MET A 1 8.22 -4.20 14.38
C MET A 1 6.79 -3.69 14.42
N ALA A 2 6.29 -3.21 13.29
CA ALA A 2 4.92 -2.71 13.14
C ALA A 2 4.34 -3.31 11.86
N GLU A 3 4.11 -4.62 11.89
CA GLU A 3 3.33 -5.32 10.87
C GLU A 3 1.89 -4.80 10.94
N THR A 4 1.43 -4.18 9.85
CA THR A 4 0.07 -3.63 9.73
C THR A 4 -0.60 -4.35 8.57
N THR A 5 -1.83 -4.82 8.71
CA THR A 5 -2.48 -5.49 7.58
C THR A 5 -2.85 -4.49 6.47
N VAL A 6 -3.01 -5.00 5.24
CA VAL A 6 -3.45 -4.19 4.09
C VAL A 6 -4.73 -3.43 4.43
N LYS A 7 -5.67 -4.08 5.14
CA LYS A 7 -6.90 -3.45 5.62
C LYS A 7 -6.62 -2.22 6.50
N GLN A 8 -5.81 -2.39 7.54
CA GLN A 8 -5.50 -1.30 8.47
C GLN A 8 -4.73 -0.17 7.77
N LEU A 9 -3.85 -0.52 6.83
CA LEU A 9 -3.18 0.48 6.01
C LEU A 9 -4.19 1.26 5.18
N ALA A 10 -5.10 0.58 4.48
CA ALA A 10 -6.13 1.18 3.64
C ALA A 10 -7.03 2.16 4.44
N GLU A 11 -7.45 1.74 5.63
CA GLU A 11 -8.21 2.58 6.58
C GLU A 11 -7.41 3.82 7.01
N THR A 12 -6.11 3.66 7.23
CA THR A 12 -5.21 4.76 7.63
C THR A 12 -5.03 5.79 6.51
N VAL A 13 -4.90 5.35 5.25
CA VAL A 13 -4.79 6.25 4.08
C VAL A 13 -6.16 6.71 3.55
N GLY A 14 -7.27 6.24 4.14
CA GLY A 14 -8.63 6.58 3.70
C GLY A 14 -8.97 6.10 2.29
N THR A 15 -8.30 5.04 1.82
CA THR A 15 -8.47 4.49 0.47
C THR A 15 -9.08 3.09 0.59
N PRO A 16 -10.00 2.66 -0.30
CA PRO A 16 -10.55 1.31 -0.23
C PRO A 16 -9.46 0.24 -0.42
N VAL A 17 -9.60 -0.89 0.29
CA VAL A 17 -8.62 -2.00 0.26
C VAL A 17 -8.36 -2.48 -1.16
N ASP A 18 -9.39 -2.58 -1.99
CA ASP A 18 -9.27 -2.99 -3.39
C ASP A 18 -8.33 -2.08 -4.21
N ARG A 19 -8.47 -0.75 -4.04
CA ARG A 19 -7.58 0.24 -4.66
C ARG A 19 -6.16 0.14 -4.13
N LEU A 20 -6.01 -0.07 -2.82
CA LEU A 20 -4.70 -0.25 -2.20
C LEU A 20 -4.02 -1.51 -2.74
N LEU A 21 -4.74 -2.63 -2.83
CA LEU A 21 -4.25 -3.90 -3.39
C LEU A 21 -3.81 -3.74 -4.85
N GLN A 22 -4.56 -2.98 -5.65
CA GLN A 22 -4.16 -2.67 -7.02
C GLN A 22 -2.84 -1.90 -7.05
N GLN A 23 -2.71 -0.85 -6.24
CA GLN A 23 -1.47 -0.05 -6.14
C GLN A 23 -0.29 -0.86 -5.61
N MET A 24 -0.54 -1.79 -4.69
CA MET A 24 0.46 -2.72 -4.20
C MET A 24 0.93 -3.67 -5.30
N ASN A 25 0.01 -4.18 -6.11
CA ASN A 25 0.36 -5.03 -7.25
C ASN A 25 1.20 -4.27 -8.29
N GLU A 26 0.85 -3.01 -8.58
CA GLU A 26 1.64 -2.12 -9.45
C GLU A 26 3.04 -1.84 -8.88
N ALA A 27 3.17 -1.77 -7.55
CA ALA A 27 4.44 -1.61 -6.85
C ALA A 27 5.26 -2.92 -6.73
N ASP A 28 4.84 -4.00 -7.42
CA ASP A 28 5.48 -5.32 -7.35
C ASP A 28 5.52 -5.83 -5.89
N LEU A 29 4.37 -5.76 -5.20
CA LEU A 29 4.15 -6.35 -3.89
C LEU A 29 3.24 -7.58 -4.01
N PRO A 30 3.52 -8.67 -3.26
CA PRO A 30 2.82 -9.94 -3.40
C PRO A 30 1.44 -9.98 -2.71
N HIS A 31 0.99 -8.89 -2.10
CA HIS A 31 -0.26 -8.84 -1.35
C HIS A 31 -1.49 -8.98 -2.26
N LYS A 32 -2.42 -9.84 -1.85
CA LYS A 32 -3.67 -10.11 -2.60
C LYS A 32 -4.95 -10.02 -1.78
N ALA A 33 -4.81 -9.87 -0.47
CA ALA A 33 -5.94 -9.88 0.46
C ALA A 33 -5.82 -8.77 1.51
N GLU A 34 -6.95 -8.34 2.04
CA GLU A 34 -7.01 -7.33 3.11
C GLU A 34 -6.35 -7.82 4.42
N SER A 35 -6.34 -9.13 4.64
CA SER A 35 -5.71 -9.78 5.80
C SER A 35 -4.20 -9.98 5.64
N ASP A 36 -3.64 -9.66 4.48
CA ASP A 36 -2.21 -9.79 4.24
C ASP A 36 -1.43 -8.77 5.09
N SER A 37 -0.32 -9.21 5.69
CA SER A 37 0.48 -8.37 6.58
C SER A 37 1.48 -7.56 5.78
N VAL A 38 1.44 -6.24 5.95
CA VAL A 38 2.35 -5.29 5.32
C VAL A 38 3.45 -4.93 6.30
N THR A 39 4.69 -5.23 5.94
CA THR A 39 5.87 -4.84 6.71
C THR A 39 6.23 -3.38 6.45
N GLU A 40 7.11 -2.83 7.30
CA GLU A 40 7.57 -1.44 7.18
C GLU A 40 8.27 -1.18 5.83
N THR A 41 9.09 -2.14 5.37
CA THR A 41 9.78 -2.07 4.07
C THR A 41 8.81 -2.07 2.88
N GLU A 42 7.75 -2.87 2.95
CA GLU A 42 6.72 -2.91 1.90
C GLU A 42 5.89 -1.63 1.89
N LYS A 43 5.58 -1.10 3.08
CA LYS A 43 4.97 0.23 3.25
C LYS A 43 5.81 1.32 2.62
N GLU A 44 7.12 1.33 2.84
CA GLU A 44 8.03 2.30 2.21
C GLU A 44 8.04 2.17 0.69
N LYS A 45 8.15 0.94 0.16
CA LYS A 45 8.09 0.69 -1.29
C LYS A 45 6.77 1.18 -1.89
N LEU A 46 5.65 0.89 -1.22
CA LEU A 46 4.33 1.36 -1.62
C LEU A 46 4.22 2.88 -1.56
N LEU A 47 4.71 3.53 -0.51
CA LEU A 47 4.71 4.99 -0.36
C LEU A 47 5.58 5.65 -1.43
N SER A 48 6.75 5.09 -1.75
CA SER A 48 7.59 5.56 -2.85
C SER A 48 6.90 5.40 -4.21
N HIS A 49 6.20 4.27 -4.43
CA HIS A 49 5.41 4.07 -5.64
C HIS A 49 4.24 5.05 -5.72
N LEU A 50 3.47 5.20 -4.65
CA LEU A 50 2.37 6.18 -4.52
C LEU A 50 2.88 7.60 -4.78
N LYS A 51 3.98 8.03 -4.17
CA LYS A 51 4.57 9.36 -4.42
C LYS A 51 4.97 9.56 -5.88
N ARG A 52 5.46 8.52 -6.57
CA ARG A 52 5.85 8.59 -7.98
C ARG A 52 4.64 8.51 -8.93
N SER A 53 3.65 7.67 -8.60
CA SER A 53 2.46 7.40 -9.39
C SER A 53 1.43 8.52 -9.25
N HIS A 54 1.32 9.09 -8.05
CA HIS A 54 0.63 10.34 -7.74
C HIS A 54 1.52 11.56 -8.01
N GLY A 55 2.60 11.37 -8.78
CA GLY A 55 3.62 12.37 -9.05
C GLY A 55 2.96 13.72 -9.23
N GLU A 56 3.25 14.60 -8.28
CA GLU A 56 3.39 16.04 -8.47
C GLU A 56 2.71 16.51 -9.77
N THR A 57 1.38 16.59 -9.70
CA THR A 57 0.74 17.72 -10.36
C THR A 57 1.41 18.91 -9.69
N GLU A 58 2.27 19.58 -10.44
CA GLU A 58 2.91 20.84 -10.05
C GLU A 58 1.97 21.77 -9.27
#